data_AF-A0A2K1JL95-F1
#
_entry.id   AF-A0A2K1JL95-F1
#
_cell.length_a   1.000
_cell.length_b   1.000
_cell.length_c   1.000
_cell.angle_alpha   90.00
_cell.angle_beta   90.00
_cell.angle_gamma   90.00
#
_symmetry.space_group_name_H-M   'P 1'
#
loop_
_entity.id
_entity.type
_entity.pdbx_description
1 polymer ?
#
loop_
_entity_poly.entity_id
_entity_poly.type
_entity_poly.pdbx_seq_one_letter_code
_entity_poly.pdbx_strand_id
1 'polypeptide(L)'
;MKFGKTYTEFIEKEASVQLAGCSYVEFKKLKKVLKKCTMHDTANSGDDVDTLTFSCGDSHSCTGNPRPNSTAGLKVIACIQTKKKQRKGPPVSALTNGVCPTSCPGCDAKFFGILMEELAEVVGCFNTRAEQLVKLHRASGLKKYLLGRKRNNRKAMIQEGQLLISYASMNAIAVRKILKKYDKVHKSREGGILKSRLMAMRSELLKSPYLVELGALHLNLADAKEDTSSVADLVGEFSCNFDSSSPTLSCTLVDSATLDFDLSCPICLDTLFEPVALGCGHLFCNNCACTAAKVLGHEGPRAARCDAQCAICRQPGVYPDAVKLKELSTLIKNRASEYWLERFHQERKQQLKLTKEFYDQQLEILLGMRDSMMSLH
;
A
#
# COMPACT_ATOMS: atom_id res chain seq x y z
N MET A 1 -22.87 2.85 19.61
CA MET A 1 -23.05 4.28 19.23
C MET A 1 -21.85 5.18 19.52
N LYS A 2 -20.86 4.77 20.35
CA LYS A 2 -19.74 5.63 20.79
C LYS A 2 -18.70 6.01 19.71
N PHE A 3 -18.34 5.09 18.81
CA PHE A 3 -17.28 5.33 17.81
C PHE A 3 -17.48 6.56 16.92
N GLY A 4 -18.72 6.87 16.51
CA GLY A 4 -18.95 8.03 15.64
C GLY A 4 -18.60 9.36 16.32
N LYS A 5 -18.79 9.45 17.64
CA LYS A 5 -18.40 10.61 18.45
C LYS A 5 -16.88 10.63 18.61
N THR A 6 -16.28 9.52 19.04
CA THR A 6 -14.82 9.36 19.17
C THR A 6 -14.05 9.68 17.88
N TYR A 7 -14.55 9.24 16.72
CA TYR A 7 -13.93 9.52 15.43
C TYR A 7 -14.07 11.00 15.03
N THR A 8 -15.19 11.64 15.38
CA THR A 8 -15.36 13.08 15.14
C THR A 8 -14.42 13.90 16.04
N GLU A 9 -14.33 13.55 17.32
CA GLU A 9 -13.39 14.16 18.28
C GLU A 9 -11.93 13.98 17.84
N PHE A 10 -11.58 12.80 17.34
CA PHE A 10 -10.26 12.55 16.74
C PHE A 10 -9.99 13.47 15.54
N ILE A 11 -10.94 13.59 14.61
CA ILE A 11 -10.78 14.50 13.46
C ILE A 11 -10.64 15.95 13.93
N GLU A 12 -11.48 16.43 14.84
CA GLU A 12 -11.45 17.82 15.31
C GLU A 12 -10.14 18.16 16.05
N LYS A 13 -9.63 17.22 16.84
CA LYS A 13 -8.35 17.36 17.55
C LYS A 13 -7.14 17.33 16.61
N GLU A 14 -7.13 16.43 15.62
CA GLU A 14 -5.95 16.21 14.76
C GLU A 14 -5.93 17.08 13.49
N ALA A 15 -7.11 17.49 12.99
CA ALA A 15 -7.23 18.39 11.85
C ALA A 15 -6.77 19.82 12.17
N SER A 16 -6.70 20.20 13.45
CA SER A 16 -6.40 21.57 13.88
C SER A 16 -4.91 21.86 14.12
N VAL A 17 -4.04 20.84 14.25
CA VAL A 17 -2.66 21.08 14.74
C VAL A 17 -1.56 20.53 13.82
N GLN A 18 -1.67 19.28 13.32
CA GLN A 18 -0.55 18.63 12.61
C GLN A 18 -0.92 17.94 11.29
N LEU A 19 -2.15 17.42 11.10
CA LEU A 19 -2.60 16.77 9.86
C LEU A 19 -3.42 17.69 8.92
N ALA A 20 -3.17 19.01 8.96
CA ALA A 20 -3.91 19.98 8.17
C ALA A 20 -3.90 19.62 6.66
N GLY A 21 -5.07 19.55 6.05
CA GLY A 21 -5.24 19.21 4.62
C GLY A 21 -5.28 17.72 4.30
N CYS A 22 -5.20 16.80 5.28
CA CYS A 22 -5.55 15.40 5.02
C CYS A 22 -7.07 15.21 4.99
N SER A 23 -7.54 14.43 4.00
CA SER A 23 -8.92 13.94 3.95
C SER A 23 -9.18 12.88 5.02
N TYR A 24 -10.44 12.62 5.31
CA TYR A 24 -10.90 11.59 6.25
C TYR A 24 -12.13 10.90 5.69
N VAL A 25 -12.40 9.67 6.13
CA VAL A 25 -13.64 8.97 5.75
C VAL A 25 -14.84 9.71 6.34
N GLU A 26 -15.71 10.24 5.50
CA GLU A 26 -16.82 11.10 5.94
C GLU A 26 -17.99 10.27 6.49
N PHE A 27 -17.81 9.73 7.69
CA PHE A 27 -18.76 8.80 8.30
C PHE A 27 -20.19 9.35 8.43
N LYS A 28 -20.34 10.67 8.57
CA LYS A 28 -21.64 11.35 8.61
C LYS A 28 -22.29 11.40 7.23
N LYS A 29 -21.54 11.73 6.17
CA LYS A 29 -21.99 11.79 4.78
C LYS A 29 -22.38 10.40 4.27
N LEU A 30 -21.51 9.40 4.45
CA LEU A 30 -21.79 8.01 4.07
C LEU A 30 -23.04 7.46 4.77
N LYS A 31 -23.25 7.78 6.04
CA LYS A 31 -24.50 7.43 6.74
C LYS A 31 -25.74 8.08 6.14
N LYS A 32 -25.65 9.31 5.60
CA LYS A 32 -26.78 9.96 4.93
C LYS A 32 -27.08 9.26 3.60
N VAL A 33 -26.05 8.86 2.85
CA VAL A 33 -26.21 8.08 1.62
C VAL A 33 -26.95 6.77 1.90
N LEU A 34 -26.62 6.08 3.00
CA LEU A 34 -27.30 4.85 3.42
C LEU A 34 -28.79 5.01 3.78
N LYS A 35 -29.28 6.22 4.01
CA LYS A 35 -30.68 6.47 4.40
C LYS A 35 -31.62 6.67 3.21
N LYS A 36 -31.09 6.82 1.98
CA LYS A 36 -31.88 7.10 0.77
C LYS A 36 -31.60 6.02 -0.27
N CYS A 37 -32.62 5.23 -0.63
CA CYS A 37 -32.53 4.27 -1.71
C CYS A 37 -32.84 4.95 -3.05
N THR A 38 -31.92 4.87 -4.01
CA THR A 38 -32.03 5.56 -5.32
C THR A 38 -33.08 4.93 -6.26
N MET A 39 -33.58 3.71 -5.97
CA MET A 39 -34.56 3.01 -6.83
C MET A 39 -36.01 3.45 -6.61
N HIS A 40 -36.32 4.15 -5.50
CA HIS A 40 -37.67 4.65 -5.28
C HIS A 40 -37.91 6.06 -5.85
N ASP A 41 -36.86 6.81 -6.17
CA ASP A 41 -36.97 8.15 -6.77
C ASP A 41 -37.17 8.11 -8.29
N THR A 42 -36.78 7.00 -8.94
CA THR A 42 -36.90 6.82 -10.41
C THR A 42 -38.26 6.28 -10.85
N ALA A 43 -39.16 5.91 -9.92
CA ALA A 43 -40.54 5.57 -10.26
C ALA A 43 -41.39 6.79 -10.69
N ASN A 44 -40.85 8.02 -10.56
CA ASN A 44 -41.56 9.27 -10.87
C ASN A 44 -40.87 10.15 -11.93
N SER A 45 -39.80 9.67 -12.57
CA SER A 45 -39.20 10.32 -13.74
C SER A 45 -38.72 9.24 -14.70
N GLY A 46 -39.30 9.22 -15.90
CA GLY A 46 -39.12 8.17 -16.90
C GLY A 46 -37.79 8.25 -17.64
N ASP A 47 -36.67 8.15 -16.91
CA ASP A 47 -35.33 8.17 -17.50
C ASP A 47 -34.64 6.81 -17.34
N ASP A 48 -34.03 6.35 -18.44
CA ASP A 48 -33.41 5.03 -18.62
C ASP A 48 -32.38 4.68 -17.53
N VAL A 49 -32.54 3.52 -16.88
CA VAL A 49 -31.57 3.01 -15.90
C VAL A 49 -30.48 2.19 -16.59
N ASP A 50 -29.27 2.75 -16.68
CA ASP A 50 -28.06 2.06 -17.15
C ASP A 50 -27.60 1.05 -16.09
N THR A 51 -27.63 -0.24 -16.42
CA THR A 51 -27.11 -1.32 -15.54
C THR A 51 -25.63 -1.58 -15.84
N LEU A 52 -24.76 -1.37 -14.86
CA LEU A 52 -23.32 -1.63 -14.95
C LEU A 52 -23.00 -3.10 -14.63
N THR A 53 -22.52 -3.85 -15.62
CA THR A 53 -21.88 -5.15 -15.42
C THR A 53 -20.36 -5.00 -15.45
N PHE A 54 -19.69 -5.51 -14.42
CA PHE A 54 -18.23 -5.62 -14.37
C PHE A 54 -17.76 -6.83 -15.19
N SER A 55 -16.87 -6.63 -16.15
CA SER A 55 -16.07 -7.69 -16.75
C SER A 55 -14.61 -7.28 -16.77
N CYS A 56 -13.71 -8.17 -16.35
CA CYS A 56 -12.29 -8.02 -16.55
C CYS A 56 -11.99 -8.27 -18.04
N GLY A 57 -11.68 -7.21 -18.77
CA GLY A 57 -11.11 -7.30 -20.11
C GLY A 57 -9.58 -7.26 -20.02
N ASP A 58 -8.94 -8.30 -20.53
CA ASP A 58 -7.52 -8.30 -20.85
C ASP A 58 -7.21 -7.29 -21.97
N SER A 59 -5.96 -6.84 -21.97
CA SER A 59 -5.25 -6.04 -22.98
C SER A 59 -5.35 -4.50 -22.90
N HIS A 60 -4.22 -3.90 -22.55
CA HIS A 60 -3.75 -2.67 -23.19
C HIS A 60 -2.24 -2.80 -23.47
N SER A 61 -1.90 -2.77 -24.75
CA SER A 61 -0.53 -2.57 -25.24
C SER A 61 -0.10 -1.13 -24.98
N CYS A 62 1.10 -0.93 -24.43
CA CYS A 62 1.73 0.38 -24.38
C CYS A 62 3.19 0.25 -24.82
N THR A 63 3.43 0.57 -26.09
CA THR A 63 4.73 0.97 -26.62
C THR A 63 5.07 2.35 -26.06
N GLY A 64 6.12 2.45 -25.24
CA GLY A 64 6.64 3.74 -24.79
C GLY A 64 7.75 3.60 -23.75
N ASN A 65 8.99 3.96 -24.14
CA ASN A 65 10.16 4.00 -23.25
C ASN A 65 9.95 4.95 -22.05
N PRO A 66 10.41 4.59 -20.84
CA PRO A 66 10.25 5.44 -19.66
C PRO A 66 11.29 6.58 -19.64
N ARG A 67 10.82 7.84 -19.58
CA ARG A 67 11.64 8.99 -19.16
C ARG A 67 11.61 9.10 -17.62
N PRO A 68 12.74 9.46 -16.98
CA PRO A 68 12.80 9.63 -15.53
C PRO A 68 12.38 11.06 -15.19
N ASN A 69 11.19 11.23 -14.62
CA ASN A 69 10.79 12.28 -13.65
C ASN A 69 9.29 12.53 -13.74
N SER A 70 8.52 11.74 -12.99
CA SER A 70 7.23 12.19 -12.45
C SER A 70 6.90 11.38 -11.21
N THR A 71 6.78 12.06 -10.06
CA THR A 71 6.14 11.54 -8.86
C THR A 71 4.67 11.27 -9.16
N ALA A 72 4.36 10.04 -9.54
CA ALA A 72 2.99 9.57 -9.71
C ALA A 72 2.60 8.79 -8.45
N GLY A 73 1.64 9.32 -7.70
CA GLY A 73 0.92 8.56 -6.68
C GLY A 73 0.17 7.39 -7.35
N LEU A 74 -0.06 6.32 -6.58
CA LEU A 74 -0.82 5.15 -7.01
C LEU A 74 -2.08 5.58 -7.77
N LYS A 75 -2.09 5.41 -9.10
CA LYS A 75 -3.32 5.47 -9.88
C LYS A 75 -4.07 4.18 -9.62
N VAL A 76 -5.12 4.27 -8.80
CA VAL A 76 -6.13 3.23 -8.66
C VAL A 76 -6.59 2.87 -10.08
N ILE A 77 -6.50 1.58 -10.41
CA ILE A 77 -6.81 1.00 -11.72
C ILE A 77 -8.13 1.58 -12.24
N ALA A 78 -8.05 2.35 -13.33
CA ALA A 78 -9.22 2.86 -14.03
C ALA A 78 -9.95 1.67 -14.68
N CYS A 79 -11.14 1.33 -14.19
CA CYS A 79 -11.98 0.32 -14.80
C CYS A 79 -12.66 0.90 -16.04
N ILE A 80 -12.36 0.33 -17.22
CA ILE A 80 -12.93 0.75 -18.51
C ILE A 80 -14.38 0.26 -18.61
N GLN A 81 -15.30 1.18 -18.87
CA GLN A 81 -16.75 0.92 -19.01
C GLN A 81 -17.09 0.57 -20.47
N THR A 82 -17.89 -0.47 -20.72
CA THR A 82 -18.51 -0.73 -22.04
C THR A 82 -20.01 -1.00 -21.90
N LYS A 83 -20.81 -0.44 -22.83
CA LYS A 83 -22.28 -0.43 -22.81
C LYS A 83 -22.88 -1.63 -23.57
N LYS A 84 -23.89 -2.30 -23.01
CA LYS A 84 -24.74 -3.28 -23.74
C LYS A 84 -26.22 -3.11 -23.38
N LYS A 85 -27.10 -3.18 -24.37
CA LYS A 85 -28.55 -2.90 -24.28
C LYS A 85 -29.35 -4.21 -24.13
N GLN A 86 -30.26 -4.31 -23.15
CA GLN A 86 -31.20 -5.44 -23.00
C GLN A 86 -32.68 -4.97 -22.95
N ARG A 87 -33.60 -5.85 -23.36
CA ARG A 87 -35.05 -5.61 -23.52
C ARG A 87 -35.84 -5.83 -22.22
N LYS A 88 -36.90 -5.02 -22.02
CA LYS A 88 -37.80 -4.96 -20.83
C LYS A 88 -38.61 -6.26 -20.62
N GLY A 89 -38.67 -6.73 -19.37
CA GLY A 89 -39.67 -7.69 -18.86
C GLY A 89 -40.90 -6.97 -18.24
N PRO A 90 -41.96 -7.70 -17.83
CA PRO A 90 -43.26 -7.13 -17.50
C PRO A 90 -43.28 -6.40 -16.14
N PRO A 91 -44.24 -5.47 -15.92
CA PRO A 91 -44.21 -4.57 -14.78
C PRO A 91 -44.67 -5.31 -13.50
N VAL A 92 -43.88 -5.22 -12.44
CA VAL A 92 -44.24 -5.73 -11.11
C VAL A 92 -44.74 -4.56 -10.26
N SER A 93 -45.89 -4.79 -9.63
CA SER A 93 -46.70 -3.88 -8.82
C SER A 93 -45.95 -3.17 -7.69
N ALA A 94 -46.33 -1.91 -7.45
CA ALA A 94 -45.83 -1.03 -6.41
C ALA A 94 -45.98 -1.61 -4.99
N LEU A 95 -44.88 -1.67 -4.25
CA LEU A 95 -44.86 -1.97 -2.81
C LEU A 95 -44.42 -0.72 -2.05
N THR A 96 -45.33 -0.26 -1.18
CA THR A 96 -45.12 0.82 -0.22
C THR A 96 -44.14 0.41 0.88
N ASN A 97 -43.29 1.37 1.29
CA ASN A 97 -42.29 1.35 2.37
C ASN A 97 -40.91 0.79 2.01
N GLY A 98 -40.00 1.68 1.59
CA GLY A 98 -38.63 1.86 2.08
C GLY A 98 -37.68 0.66 2.30
N VAL A 99 -38.00 -0.53 1.80
CA VAL A 99 -37.21 -1.74 1.96
C VAL A 99 -36.51 -2.01 0.64
N CYS A 100 -35.20 -1.77 0.64
CA CYS A 100 -34.32 -2.10 -0.46
C CYS A 100 -34.28 -3.64 -0.64
N PRO A 101 -34.37 -4.18 -1.86
CA PRO A 101 -34.14 -5.60 -2.08
C PRO A 101 -32.74 -6.01 -1.64
N THR A 102 -32.54 -7.31 -1.39
CA THR A 102 -31.33 -7.93 -0.84
C THR A 102 -30.04 -7.64 -1.63
N SER A 103 -30.17 -7.14 -2.86
CA SER A 103 -29.10 -6.56 -3.70
C SER A 103 -29.70 -5.39 -4.49
N CYS A 104 -29.07 -4.21 -4.45
CA CYS A 104 -29.54 -3.01 -5.12
C CYS A 104 -28.39 -2.32 -5.87
N PRO A 105 -28.25 -2.59 -7.19
CA PRO A 105 -27.13 -2.10 -7.98
C PRO A 105 -26.95 -0.57 -7.94
N GLY A 106 -28.06 0.18 -7.88
CA GLY A 106 -28.02 1.65 -7.79
C GLY A 106 -27.53 2.19 -6.45
N CYS A 107 -27.82 1.49 -5.34
CA CYS A 107 -27.24 1.82 -4.04
C CYS A 107 -25.77 1.39 -3.96
N ASP A 108 -25.44 0.22 -4.52
CA ASP A 108 -24.08 -0.32 -4.56
C ASP A 108 -23.15 0.65 -5.30
N ALA A 109 -23.50 1.03 -6.53
CA ALA A 109 -22.68 1.92 -7.36
C ALA A 109 -22.44 3.29 -6.69
N LYS A 110 -23.50 3.90 -6.13
CA LYS A 110 -23.41 5.21 -5.49
C LYS A 110 -22.61 5.17 -4.19
N PHE A 111 -22.92 4.23 -3.31
CA PHE A 111 -22.27 4.17 -1.99
C PHE A 111 -20.81 3.74 -2.11
N PHE A 112 -20.52 2.68 -2.87
CA PHE A 112 -19.14 2.20 -3.03
C PHE A 112 -18.28 3.15 -3.86
N GLY A 113 -18.85 3.84 -4.87
CA GLY A 113 -18.14 4.88 -5.61
C GLY A 113 -17.63 6.00 -4.70
N ILE A 114 -18.52 6.58 -3.88
CA ILE A 114 -18.15 7.63 -2.92
C ILE A 114 -17.10 7.13 -1.91
N LEU A 115 -17.28 5.90 -1.38
CA LEU A 115 -16.35 5.33 -0.42
C LEU A 115 -14.96 5.11 -1.03
N MET A 116 -14.87 4.65 -2.27
CA MET A 116 -13.59 4.42 -2.95
C MET A 116 -12.85 5.72 -3.24
N GLU A 117 -13.55 6.78 -3.59
CA GLU A 117 -12.99 8.12 -3.77
C GLU A 117 -12.43 8.67 -2.45
N GLU A 118 -13.23 8.64 -1.36
CA GLU A 118 -12.78 9.06 -0.03
C GLU A 118 -11.57 8.22 0.45
N LEU A 119 -11.57 6.91 0.19
CA LEU A 119 -10.45 6.03 0.51
C LEU A 119 -9.16 6.38 -0.25
N ALA A 120 -9.27 6.70 -1.54
CA ALA A 120 -8.12 7.06 -2.35
C ALA A 120 -7.42 8.33 -1.82
N GLU A 121 -8.19 9.33 -1.41
CA GLU A 121 -7.65 10.55 -0.80
C GLU A 121 -6.99 10.27 0.55
N VAL A 122 -7.62 9.47 1.40
CA VAL A 122 -7.09 9.10 2.72
C VAL A 122 -5.78 8.33 2.60
N VAL A 123 -5.73 7.32 1.71
CA VAL A 123 -4.50 6.55 1.43
C VAL A 123 -3.43 7.45 0.81
N GLY A 124 -3.81 8.33 -0.12
CA GLY A 124 -2.91 9.30 -0.73
C GLY A 124 -2.27 10.23 0.30
N CYS A 125 -3.05 10.79 1.23
CA CYS A 125 -2.50 11.66 2.28
C CYS A 125 -1.56 10.89 3.20
N PHE A 126 -1.97 9.72 3.68
CA PHE A 126 -1.15 8.88 4.56
C PHE A 126 0.20 8.55 3.92
N ASN A 127 0.19 8.00 2.71
CA ASN A 127 1.41 7.60 2.00
C ASN A 127 2.33 8.80 1.75
N THR A 128 1.77 9.93 1.30
CA THR A 128 2.55 11.15 1.02
C THR A 128 3.23 11.67 2.28
N ARG A 129 2.50 11.75 3.39
CA ARG A 129 3.05 12.28 4.65
C ARG A 129 4.05 11.34 5.30
N ALA A 130 3.76 10.04 5.31
CA ALA A 130 4.70 9.05 5.82
C ALA A 130 6.00 9.04 5.00
N GLU A 131 5.91 9.13 3.67
CA GLU A 131 7.08 9.23 2.81
C GLU A 131 7.89 10.51 3.08
N GLN A 132 7.23 11.66 3.26
CA GLN A 132 7.90 12.91 3.60
C GLN A 132 8.64 12.82 4.94
N LEU A 133 8.02 12.22 5.95
CA LEU A 133 8.61 12.04 7.27
C LEU A 133 9.85 11.13 7.21
N VAL A 134 9.77 10.02 6.49
CA VAL A 134 10.91 9.11 6.25
C VAL A 134 12.03 9.81 5.48
N LYS A 135 11.69 10.54 4.41
CA LYS A 135 12.66 11.32 3.63
C LYS A 135 13.37 12.38 4.48
N LEU A 136 12.64 13.02 5.38
CA LEU A 136 13.18 14.00 6.32
C LEU A 136 14.20 13.36 7.27
N HIS A 137 13.91 12.18 7.82
CA HIS A 137 14.80 11.48 8.75
C HIS A 137 16.16 11.19 8.12
N ARG A 138 16.13 10.77 6.86
CA ARG A 138 17.32 10.41 6.08
C ARG A 138 18.04 11.59 5.44
N ALA A 139 17.48 12.79 5.49
CA ALA A 139 18.10 13.95 4.88
C ALA A 139 19.41 14.30 5.62
N SER A 140 20.51 14.36 4.87
CA SER A 140 21.83 14.79 5.36
C SER A 140 22.33 16.03 4.62
N GLY A 141 23.28 16.74 5.21
CA GLY A 141 23.94 17.90 4.59
C GLY A 141 22.99 19.00 4.12
N LEU A 142 23.16 19.44 2.87
CA LEU A 142 22.38 20.55 2.29
C LEU A 142 20.86 20.24 2.22
N LYS A 143 20.48 18.97 1.99
CA LYS A 143 19.07 18.55 1.99
C LYS A 143 18.43 18.75 3.35
N LYS A 144 19.16 18.44 4.43
CA LYS A 144 18.73 18.68 5.82
C LYS A 144 18.54 20.17 6.13
N TYR A 145 19.40 21.01 5.56
CA TYR A 145 19.30 22.47 5.70
C TYR A 145 18.06 23.03 4.97
N LEU A 146 17.84 22.61 3.72
CA LEU A 146 16.70 23.04 2.90
C LEU A 146 15.34 22.58 3.43
N LEU A 147 15.27 21.39 4.06
CA LEU A 147 14.04 20.85 4.66
C LEU A 147 13.66 21.48 6.01
N GLY A 148 14.47 22.43 6.52
CA GLY A 148 14.13 23.29 7.66
C GLY A 148 14.51 22.73 9.04
N ARG A 149 15.27 23.52 9.80
CA ARG A 149 15.79 23.18 11.16
C ARG A 149 14.72 22.84 12.21
N LYS A 150 13.48 23.35 12.07
CA LYS A 150 12.40 23.20 13.08
C LYS A 150 11.69 21.84 13.06
N ARG A 151 11.57 21.15 11.91
CA ARG A 151 10.96 19.81 11.80
C ARG A 151 11.92 18.67 12.14
N ASN A 152 13.21 18.97 12.23
CA ASN A 152 14.27 17.98 12.48
C ASN A 152 14.46 17.65 13.98
N ASN A 153 13.42 17.87 14.80
CA ASN A 153 13.42 17.45 16.20
C ASN A 153 12.94 15.99 16.27
N ARG A 154 13.80 15.08 16.74
CA ARG A 154 13.48 13.65 16.92
C ARG A 154 12.15 13.43 17.64
N LYS A 155 11.85 14.22 18.68
CA LYS A 155 10.56 14.13 19.40
C LYS A 155 9.38 14.48 18.50
N ALA A 156 9.50 15.51 17.67
CA ALA A 156 8.45 15.91 16.73
C ALA A 156 8.24 14.85 15.64
N MET A 157 9.31 14.21 15.17
CA MET A 157 9.20 13.13 14.17
C MET A 157 8.52 11.87 14.73
N ILE A 158 8.84 11.50 15.98
CA ILE A 158 8.16 10.39 16.68
C ILE A 158 6.67 10.71 16.84
N GLN A 159 6.35 11.92 17.30
CA GLN A 159 4.96 12.37 17.47
C GLN A 159 4.19 12.38 16.14
N GLU A 160 4.79 12.92 15.07
CA GLU A 160 4.18 12.91 13.74
C GLU A 160 3.97 11.49 13.21
N GLY A 161 4.92 10.58 13.45
CA GLY A 161 4.79 9.16 13.11
C GLY A 161 3.62 8.49 13.85
N GLN A 162 3.54 8.65 15.18
CA GLN A 162 2.46 8.13 16.01
C GLN A 162 1.09 8.67 15.59
N LEU A 163 1.04 9.94 15.20
CA LEU A 163 -0.15 10.57 14.66
C LEU A 163 -0.59 9.95 13.33
N LEU A 164 0.34 9.68 12.41
CA LEU A 164 0.05 9.01 11.15
C LEU A 164 -0.47 7.57 11.35
N ILE A 165 0.07 6.85 12.33
CA ILE A 165 -0.42 5.50 12.67
C ILE A 165 -1.82 5.55 13.26
N SER A 166 -2.08 6.50 14.15
CA SER A 166 -3.41 6.74 14.71
C SER A 166 -4.40 7.10 13.60
N TYR A 167 -4.00 7.95 12.65
CA TYR A 167 -4.78 8.30 11.47
C TYR A 167 -5.12 7.09 10.61
N ALA A 168 -4.14 6.24 10.27
CA ALA A 168 -4.36 5.02 9.51
C ALA A 168 -5.33 4.07 10.24
N SER A 169 -5.13 3.90 11.55
CA SER A 169 -5.95 3.03 12.41
C SER A 169 -7.40 3.50 12.47
N MET A 170 -7.63 4.78 12.78
CA MET A 170 -8.97 5.35 12.91
C MET A 170 -9.75 5.30 11.60
N ASN A 171 -9.10 5.63 10.47
CA ASN A 171 -9.73 5.53 9.15
C ASN A 171 -10.04 4.08 8.78
N ALA A 172 -9.14 3.12 9.03
CA ALA A 172 -9.41 1.70 8.78
C ALA A 172 -10.60 1.19 9.61
N ILE A 173 -10.69 1.57 10.89
CA ILE A 173 -11.84 1.25 11.75
C ILE A 173 -13.14 1.87 11.18
N ALA A 174 -13.09 3.11 10.70
CA ALA A 174 -14.24 3.80 10.11
C ALA A 174 -14.76 3.06 8.87
N VAL A 175 -13.86 2.65 7.97
CA VAL A 175 -14.18 1.84 6.77
C VAL A 175 -14.81 0.50 7.17
N ARG A 176 -14.20 -0.23 8.09
CA ARG A 176 -14.75 -1.51 8.59
C ARG A 176 -16.16 -1.33 9.15
N LYS A 177 -16.40 -0.25 9.90
CA LYS A 177 -17.71 0.03 10.51
C LYS A 177 -18.75 0.50 9.51
N ILE A 178 -18.38 1.28 8.49
CA ILE A 178 -19.35 1.74 7.49
C ILE A 178 -19.75 0.62 6.53
N LEU A 179 -18.82 -0.26 6.16
CA LEU A 179 -19.12 -1.46 5.37
C LEU A 179 -20.04 -2.43 6.13
N LYS A 180 -19.76 -2.70 7.42
CA LYS A 180 -20.68 -3.48 8.28
C LYS A 180 -22.07 -2.83 8.39
N LYS A 181 -22.13 -1.50 8.37
CA LYS A 181 -23.41 -0.78 8.39
C LYS A 181 -24.14 -0.91 7.06
N TYR A 182 -23.43 -0.89 5.94
CA TYR A 182 -24.00 -1.11 4.60
C TYR A 182 -24.75 -2.43 4.56
N ASP A 183 -24.07 -3.53 4.93
CA ASP A 183 -24.61 -4.89 4.96
C ASP A 183 -25.85 -4.98 5.87
N LYS A 184 -25.79 -4.33 7.04
CA LYS A 184 -26.92 -4.31 7.98
C LYS A 184 -28.15 -3.57 7.42
N VAL A 185 -27.96 -2.48 6.67
CA VAL A 185 -29.06 -1.69 6.10
C VAL A 185 -29.68 -2.40 4.90
N HIS A 186 -28.86 -2.96 4.03
CA HIS A 186 -29.30 -3.61 2.79
C HIS A 186 -29.59 -5.10 2.93
N LYS A 187 -29.36 -5.67 4.13
CA LYS A 187 -29.42 -7.12 4.39
C LYS A 187 -28.60 -7.93 3.38
N SER A 188 -27.45 -7.39 2.97
CA SER A 188 -26.59 -7.95 1.92
C SER A 188 -25.22 -8.37 2.48
N ARG A 189 -24.35 -8.90 1.61
CA ARG A 189 -22.94 -9.22 1.92
C ARG A 189 -21.95 -8.38 1.11
N GLU A 190 -22.42 -7.40 0.35
CA GLU A 190 -21.61 -6.64 -0.60
C GLU A 190 -20.54 -5.77 0.09
N GLY A 191 -20.85 -5.20 1.25
CA GLY A 191 -19.86 -4.50 2.07
C GLY A 191 -18.76 -5.43 2.57
N GLY A 192 -19.10 -6.66 2.94
CA GLY A 192 -18.16 -7.73 3.25
C GLY A 192 -17.30 -8.14 2.05
N ILE A 193 -17.89 -8.26 0.85
CA ILE A 193 -17.16 -8.58 -0.38
C ILE A 193 -16.20 -7.44 -0.74
N LEU A 194 -16.64 -6.18 -0.68
CA LEU A 194 -15.77 -5.04 -0.91
C LEU A 194 -14.65 -4.99 0.12
N LYS A 195 -14.91 -5.27 1.40
CA LYS A 195 -13.86 -5.40 2.42
C LYS A 195 -12.81 -6.43 2.00
N SER A 196 -13.23 -7.62 1.57
CA SER A 196 -12.31 -8.66 1.10
C SER A 196 -11.54 -8.22 -0.15
N ARG A 197 -12.17 -7.48 -1.07
CA ARG A 197 -11.48 -6.90 -2.23
C ARG A 197 -10.46 -5.85 -1.82
N LEU A 198 -10.78 -4.96 -0.88
CA LEU A 198 -9.83 -3.97 -0.34
C LEU A 198 -8.62 -4.66 0.32
N MET A 199 -8.85 -5.79 1.00
CA MET A 199 -7.78 -6.62 1.57
C MET A 199 -6.91 -7.24 0.48
N ALA A 200 -7.52 -7.81 -0.56
CA ALA A 200 -6.83 -8.45 -1.68
C ALA A 200 -6.05 -7.45 -2.54
N MET A 201 -6.62 -6.25 -2.77
CA MET A 201 -6.00 -5.14 -3.49
C MET A 201 -4.98 -4.36 -2.65
N ARG A 202 -4.87 -4.67 -1.35
CA ARG A 202 -3.98 -3.99 -0.39
C ARG A 202 -4.16 -2.48 -0.31
N SER A 203 -5.35 -2.00 -0.65
CA SER A 203 -5.78 -0.61 -0.50
C SER A 203 -6.29 -0.29 0.91
N GLU A 204 -6.15 -1.23 1.86
CA GLU A 204 -6.34 -0.95 3.28
C GLU A 204 -5.10 -0.24 3.83
N LEU A 205 -5.31 0.91 4.48
CA LEU A 205 -4.24 1.72 5.12
C LEU A 205 -3.28 0.88 5.97
N LEU A 206 -3.83 -0.13 6.67
CA LEU A 206 -3.09 -1.02 7.57
C LEU A 206 -2.12 -1.98 6.86
N LYS A 207 -2.15 -2.06 5.53
CA LYS A 207 -1.20 -2.85 4.74
C LYS A 207 -0.30 -1.97 3.85
N SER A 208 -0.32 -0.66 4.06
CA SER A 208 0.59 0.25 3.38
C SER A 208 2.04 -0.06 3.79
N PRO A 209 2.99 -0.15 2.84
CA PRO A 209 4.41 -0.32 3.16
C PRO A 209 4.97 0.83 4.00
N TYR A 210 4.32 1.99 3.96
CA TYR A 210 4.70 3.12 4.79
C TYR A 210 4.42 2.92 6.28
N LEU A 211 3.49 2.04 6.67
CA LEU A 211 3.34 1.68 8.10
C LEU A 211 4.55 0.90 8.61
N VAL A 212 5.10 0.02 7.79
CA VAL A 212 6.33 -0.72 8.12
C VAL A 212 7.50 0.24 8.26
N GLU A 213 7.64 1.21 7.35
CA GLU A 213 8.66 2.27 7.47
C GLU A 213 8.47 3.16 8.69
N LEU A 214 7.22 3.55 9.03
CA LEU A 214 6.95 4.34 10.23
C LEU A 214 7.29 3.57 11.51
N GLY A 215 7.03 2.26 11.54
CA GLY A 215 7.42 1.39 12.66
C GLY A 215 8.94 1.28 12.80
N ALA A 216 9.63 1.05 11.68
CA ALA A 216 11.08 1.01 11.68
C ALA A 216 11.70 2.36 12.06
N LEU A 217 11.14 3.48 11.57
CA LEU A 217 11.54 4.83 11.96
C LEU A 217 11.38 5.04 13.47
N HIS A 218 10.25 4.62 14.04
CA HIS A 218 9.99 4.74 15.48
C HIS A 218 11.06 4.00 16.29
N LEU A 219 11.35 2.74 15.94
CA LEU A 219 12.36 1.93 16.62
C LEU A 219 13.78 2.49 16.45
N ASN A 220 14.17 2.86 15.22
CA ASN A 220 15.46 3.52 14.94
C ASN A 220 15.63 4.81 15.75
N LEU A 221 14.53 5.57 15.93
CA LEU A 221 14.48 6.76 16.75
C LEU A 221 14.24 6.47 18.24
N ALA A 222 13.88 5.27 18.69
CA ALA A 222 13.76 4.96 20.11
C ALA A 222 15.14 4.60 20.68
N ASP A 223 15.86 3.73 19.96
CA ASP A 223 17.15 3.16 20.36
C ASP A 223 18.27 4.19 20.54
N ALA A 224 18.14 5.37 19.94
CA ALA A 224 19.14 6.42 20.07
C ALA A 224 19.12 7.15 21.45
N LYS A 225 18.44 6.64 22.48
CA LYS A 225 18.44 7.19 23.86
C LYS A 225 18.38 6.09 24.94
N GLU A 226 19.27 6.23 25.94
CA GLU A 226 19.26 5.49 27.20
C GLU A 226 18.31 6.07 28.28
N ASP A 227 17.85 7.33 28.18
CA ASP A 227 17.02 7.92 29.23
C ASP A 227 15.83 8.71 28.67
N THR A 228 14.63 8.18 28.85
CA THR A 228 13.45 8.94 29.33
C THR A 228 12.28 7.98 29.56
N SER A 229 12.12 7.56 30.80
CA SER A 229 10.84 7.11 31.32
C SER A 229 9.87 8.29 31.36
N SER A 230 8.72 8.15 30.69
CA SER A 230 7.41 8.62 31.17
C SER A 230 6.33 8.38 30.12
N VAL A 231 5.46 7.43 30.45
CA VAL A 231 4.00 7.40 30.24
C VAL A 231 3.42 8.39 29.22
N ALA A 232 3.16 7.92 28.00
CA ALA A 232 2.14 8.48 27.12
C ALA A 232 1.60 7.38 26.20
N ASP A 233 0.35 6.98 26.45
CA ASP A 233 -0.59 6.21 25.62
C ASP A 233 -0.01 5.12 24.69
N LEU A 234 -0.30 3.85 25.04
CA LEU A 234 0.07 2.57 24.39
C LEU A 234 -0.32 2.39 22.89
N VAL A 235 -0.67 3.47 22.19
CA VAL A 235 -1.08 3.45 20.78
C VAL A 235 0.13 3.72 19.90
N GLY A 236 0.44 2.77 19.00
CA GLY A 236 1.58 2.87 18.09
C GLY A 236 2.91 2.47 18.72
N GLU A 237 2.87 1.60 19.73
CA GLU A 237 4.07 0.93 20.24
C GLU A 237 4.50 -0.11 19.21
N PHE A 238 5.75 0.00 18.76
CA PHE A 238 6.35 -0.99 17.89
C PHE A 238 7.33 -1.83 18.67
N SER A 239 7.39 -3.10 18.32
CA SER A 239 8.43 -4.02 18.75
C SER A 239 8.86 -4.87 17.56
N CYS A 240 10.07 -5.39 17.62
CA CYS A 240 10.59 -6.31 16.62
C CYS A 240 11.26 -7.50 17.29
N ASN A 241 11.13 -8.67 16.68
CA ASN A 241 11.82 -9.88 17.07
C ASN A 241 12.60 -10.43 15.87
N PHE A 242 13.91 -10.56 16.03
CA PHE A 242 14.81 -11.15 15.02
C PHE A 242 15.47 -12.44 15.53
N ASP A 243 15.19 -12.85 16.76
CA ASP A 243 15.85 -13.96 17.44
C ASP A 243 15.16 -15.32 17.14
N SER A 244 14.00 -15.26 16.51
CA SER A 244 13.18 -16.44 16.17
C SER A 244 13.31 -16.81 14.68
N SER A 245 12.95 -18.04 14.33
CA SER A 245 12.89 -18.53 12.93
C SER A 245 11.97 -17.72 12.00
N SER A 246 11.15 -16.83 12.56
CA SER A 246 10.29 -15.88 11.85
C SER A 246 10.55 -14.46 12.35
N PRO A 247 11.36 -13.64 11.65
CA PRO A 247 11.56 -12.24 12.03
C PRO A 247 10.25 -11.45 11.85
N THR A 248 9.86 -10.70 12.87
CA THR A 248 8.59 -9.95 12.86
C THR A 248 8.74 -8.51 13.35
N LEU A 249 7.92 -7.63 12.78
CA LEU A 249 7.66 -6.28 13.30
C LEU A 249 6.20 -6.23 13.74
N SER A 250 5.95 -5.88 14.99
CA SER A 250 4.62 -5.79 15.57
C SER A 250 4.27 -4.33 15.88
N CYS A 251 3.00 -3.97 15.70
CA CYS A 251 2.45 -2.65 15.99
C CYS A 251 1.17 -2.79 16.81
N THR A 252 1.07 -2.06 17.92
CA THR A 252 -0.20 -1.94 18.67
C THR A 252 -1.06 -0.83 18.08
N LEU A 253 -2.32 -1.16 17.75
CA LEU A 253 -3.30 -0.22 17.20
C LEU A 253 -4.18 0.41 18.30
N VAL A 254 -4.92 1.46 17.93
CA VAL A 254 -5.81 2.22 18.83
C VAL A 254 -6.87 1.34 19.53
N ASP A 255 -7.29 0.23 18.90
CA ASP A 255 -8.26 -0.73 19.44
C ASP A 255 -7.61 -1.91 20.18
N SER A 256 -6.35 -1.77 20.60
CA SER A 256 -5.54 -2.81 21.25
C SER A 256 -5.31 -4.06 20.38
N ALA A 257 -5.65 -4.01 19.10
CA ALA A 257 -5.28 -5.04 18.15
C ALA A 257 -3.78 -4.93 17.85
N THR A 258 -3.11 -6.08 17.76
CA THR A 258 -1.73 -6.17 17.28
C THR A 258 -1.74 -6.44 15.78
N LEU A 259 -0.86 -5.74 15.07
CA LEU A 259 -0.61 -5.95 13.65
C LEU A 259 0.82 -6.43 13.48
N ASP A 260 0.96 -7.67 13.01
CA ASP A 260 2.26 -8.28 12.76
C ASP A 260 2.61 -8.24 11.28
N PHE A 261 3.85 -7.87 11.01
CA PHE A 261 4.48 -7.88 9.70
C PHE A 261 5.57 -8.93 9.71
N ASP A 262 5.42 -9.94 8.86
CA ASP A 262 6.46 -10.91 8.58
C ASP A 262 7.60 -10.25 7.81
N LEU A 263 8.81 -10.30 8.37
CA LEU A 263 10.02 -9.74 7.80
C LEU A 263 10.87 -10.82 7.12
N SER A 264 10.26 -11.97 6.78
CA SER A 264 10.88 -13.03 6.00
C SER A 264 10.62 -12.81 4.51
N CYS A 265 11.62 -13.03 3.68
CA CYS A 265 11.44 -12.98 2.24
C CYS A 265 10.81 -14.29 1.75
N PRO A 266 9.68 -14.25 1.03
CA PRO A 266 8.99 -15.45 0.53
C PRO A 266 9.76 -16.22 -0.56
N ILE A 267 10.86 -15.65 -1.08
CA ILE A 267 11.67 -16.25 -2.15
C ILE A 267 12.89 -16.97 -1.57
N CYS A 268 13.70 -16.29 -0.74
CA CYS A 268 14.88 -16.91 -0.13
C CYS A 268 14.60 -17.51 1.26
N LEU A 269 13.43 -17.25 1.85
CA LEU A 269 13.00 -17.70 3.18
C LEU A 269 13.85 -17.16 4.35
N ASP A 270 14.80 -16.27 4.07
CA ASP A 270 15.61 -15.56 5.07
C ASP A 270 14.96 -14.22 5.47
N THR A 271 15.46 -13.61 6.55
CA THR A 271 15.18 -12.21 6.90
C THR A 271 15.39 -11.28 5.70
N LEU A 272 14.54 -10.26 5.56
CA LEU A 272 14.63 -9.32 4.44
C LEU A 272 15.99 -8.59 4.39
N PHE A 273 16.65 -8.65 3.23
CA PHE A 273 17.88 -7.92 2.93
C PHE A 273 17.61 -6.85 1.86
N GLU A 274 17.97 -5.60 2.16
CA GLU A 274 17.56 -4.41 1.40
C GLU A 274 16.07 -4.46 0.98
N PRO A 275 15.14 -4.49 1.94
CA PRO A 275 13.72 -4.76 1.68
C PRO A 275 13.08 -3.81 0.67
N VAL A 276 12.26 -4.39 -0.20
CA VAL A 276 11.38 -3.69 -1.12
C VAL A 276 9.95 -4.16 -0.94
N ALA A 277 9.01 -3.22 -0.96
CA ALA A 277 7.59 -3.51 -1.06
C ALA A 277 7.13 -3.28 -2.49
N LEU A 278 6.48 -4.24 -3.13
CA LEU A 278 5.85 -4.02 -4.44
C LEU A 278 4.59 -3.13 -4.29
N GLY A 279 4.01 -2.67 -5.40
CA GLY A 279 2.75 -1.89 -5.39
C GLY A 279 1.56 -2.62 -4.76
N CYS A 280 1.60 -3.95 -4.74
CA CYS A 280 0.66 -4.78 -3.99
C CYS A 280 1.04 -4.94 -2.49
N GLY A 281 2.05 -4.22 -1.99
CA GLY A 281 2.52 -4.23 -0.60
C GLY A 281 3.33 -5.47 -0.16
N HIS A 282 3.61 -6.44 -1.04
CA HIS A 282 4.36 -7.64 -0.66
C HIS A 282 5.84 -7.32 -0.51
N LEU A 283 6.45 -7.84 0.56
CA LEU A 283 7.83 -7.59 0.92
C LEU A 283 8.75 -8.66 0.33
N PHE A 284 9.89 -8.21 -0.22
CA PHE A 284 10.93 -9.07 -0.76
C PHE A 284 12.30 -8.43 -0.50
N CYS A 285 13.37 -9.23 -0.55
CA CYS A 285 14.71 -8.67 -0.74
C CYS A 285 14.79 -7.99 -2.11
N ASN A 286 15.58 -6.91 -2.26
CA ASN A 286 15.73 -6.21 -3.54
C ASN A 286 16.13 -7.17 -4.67
N ASN A 287 17.15 -8.01 -4.44
CA ASN A 287 17.63 -8.95 -5.45
C ASN A 287 16.61 -10.06 -5.75
N CYS A 288 15.89 -10.56 -4.74
CA CYS A 288 14.82 -11.54 -4.94
C CYS A 288 13.68 -10.97 -5.81
N ALA A 289 13.28 -9.72 -5.56
CA ALA A 289 12.29 -9.04 -6.39
C ALA A 289 12.78 -8.86 -7.83
N CYS A 290 14.03 -8.44 -8.03
CA CYS A 290 14.62 -8.27 -9.37
C CYS A 290 14.67 -9.60 -10.14
N THR A 291 15.14 -10.67 -9.53
CA THR A 291 15.17 -12.01 -10.13
C THR A 291 13.77 -12.48 -10.52
N ALA A 292 12.78 -12.32 -9.64
CA ALA A 292 11.38 -12.66 -9.94
C ALA A 292 10.82 -11.83 -11.12
N ALA A 293 11.25 -10.58 -11.27
CA ALA A 293 10.87 -9.70 -12.37
C ALA A 293 11.71 -9.90 -13.65
N LYS A 294 12.73 -10.78 -13.63
CA LYS A 294 13.72 -10.97 -14.71
C LYS A 294 14.49 -9.69 -15.06
N VAL A 295 14.87 -8.95 -14.02
CA VAL A 295 15.58 -7.67 -14.09
C VAL A 295 16.91 -7.79 -13.34
N LEU A 296 17.92 -7.01 -13.75
CA LEU A 296 19.22 -7.00 -13.08
C LEU A 296 19.10 -6.29 -11.72
N GLY A 297 19.76 -6.83 -10.69
CA GLY A 297 19.67 -6.32 -9.31
C GLY A 297 19.99 -4.83 -9.15
N HIS A 298 20.90 -4.30 -9.99
CA HIS A 298 21.31 -2.90 -9.96
C HIS A 298 20.29 -1.94 -10.60
N GLU A 299 19.48 -2.41 -11.56
CA GLU A 299 18.38 -1.64 -12.14
C GLU A 299 17.22 -1.49 -11.15
N GLY A 300 17.06 -2.50 -10.29
CA GLY A 300 16.03 -2.55 -9.26
C GLY A 300 14.66 -2.98 -9.81
N PRO A 301 13.71 -3.34 -8.92
CA PRO A 301 12.44 -3.93 -9.32
C PRO A 301 11.59 -3.03 -10.23
N ARG A 302 11.78 -1.71 -10.20
CA ARG A 302 11.00 -0.75 -11.01
C ARG A 302 11.28 -0.83 -12.51
N ALA A 303 12.41 -1.42 -12.92
CA ALA A 303 12.73 -1.61 -14.34
C ALA A 303 11.99 -2.81 -14.96
N ALA A 304 11.19 -3.54 -14.17
CA ALA A 304 10.43 -4.68 -14.68
C ALA A 304 9.38 -4.27 -15.70
N ARG A 305 9.09 -5.20 -16.60
CA ARG A 305 8.00 -5.09 -17.57
C ARG A 305 6.65 -5.06 -16.85
N CYS A 306 5.66 -4.45 -17.49
CA CYS A 306 4.31 -4.30 -16.94
C CYS A 306 3.56 -5.63 -16.75
N ASP A 307 3.95 -6.68 -17.47
CA ASP A 307 3.43 -8.04 -17.36
C ASP A 307 4.06 -8.85 -16.20
N ALA A 308 5.10 -8.32 -15.55
CA ALA A 308 5.70 -8.97 -14.39
C ALA A 308 4.70 -9.03 -13.22
N GLN A 309 4.56 -10.22 -12.65
CA GLN A 309 3.58 -10.53 -11.61
C GLN A 309 4.25 -10.74 -10.25
N CYS A 310 3.58 -10.31 -9.18
CA CYS A 310 4.03 -10.60 -7.82
C CYS A 310 4.15 -12.12 -7.58
N ALA A 311 5.28 -12.58 -7.02
CA ALA A 311 5.46 -13.99 -6.69
C ALA A 311 4.48 -14.54 -5.63
N ILE A 312 3.85 -13.67 -4.81
CA ILE A 312 2.84 -14.09 -3.82
C ILE A 312 1.43 -14.01 -4.40
N CYS A 313 0.95 -12.81 -4.77
CA CYS A 313 -0.45 -12.63 -5.18
C CYS A 313 -0.70 -12.72 -6.69
N ARG A 314 0.35 -12.89 -7.51
CA ARG A 314 0.27 -12.96 -8.99
C ARG A 314 -0.33 -11.71 -9.66
N GLN A 315 -0.50 -10.62 -8.93
CA GLN A 315 -1.01 -9.38 -9.48
C GLN A 315 0.02 -8.79 -10.47
N PRO A 316 -0.36 -8.48 -11.72
CA PRO A 316 0.53 -7.83 -12.70
C PRO A 316 0.69 -6.33 -12.39
N GLY A 317 1.70 -5.70 -13.00
CA GLY A 317 1.89 -4.25 -12.95
C GLY A 317 2.29 -3.69 -11.58
N VAL A 318 2.69 -4.54 -10.63
CA VAL A 318 3.01 -4.11 -9.25
C VAL A 318 4.45 -3.62 -9.06
N TYR A 319 5.33 -3.92 -10.01
CA TYR A 319 6.77 -3.63 -9.93
C TYR A 319 7.14 -2.15 -10.13
N PRO A 320 6.51 -1.39 -11.06
CA PRO A 320 6.80 0.05 -11.24
C PRO A 320 6.58 0.88 -9.97
N ASP A 321 5.62 0.48 -9.14
CA ASP A 321 5.27 1.14 -7.87
C ASP A 321 6.10 0.65 -6.68
N ALA A 322 7.16 -0.15 -6.89
CA ALA A 322 7.93 -0.74 -5.80
C ALA A 322 8.63 0.33 -4.93
N VAL A 323 8.45 0.26 -3.61
CA VAL A 323 9.04 1.18 -2.63
C VAL A 323 10.20 0.50 -1.91
N LYS A 324 11.39 1.13 -1.91
CA LYS A 324 12.53 0.68 -1.10
C LYS A 324 12.31 1.08 0.36
N LEU A 325 12.32 0.12 1.27
CA LEU A 325 12.07 0.31 2.70
C LEU A 325 13.40 0.57 3.42
N LYS A 326 13.79 1.84 3.50
CA LYS A 326 15.12 2.22 3.95
C LYS A 326 15.24 2.28 5.46
N GLU A 327 14.19 2.70 6.16
CA GLU A 327 14.16 2.66 7.62
C GLU A 327 14.15 1.21 8.11
N LEU A 328 13.37 0.36 7.45
CA LEU A 328 13.36 -1.08 7.75
C LEU A 328 14.75 -1.69 7.50
N SER A 329 15.38 -1.37 6.36
CA SER A 329 16.74 -1.82 6.07
C SER A 329 17.74 -1.40 7.17
N THR A 330 17.64 -0.16 7.66
CA THR A 330 18.49 0.32 8.75
C THR A 330 18.20 -0.41 10.06
N LEU A 331 16.92 -0.67 10.37
CA LEU A 331 16.53 -1.41 11.56
C LEU A 331 17.10 -2.83 11.55
N ILE A 332 16.90 -3.58 10.46
CA ILE A 332 17.40 -4.95 10.32
C ILE A 332 18.93 -4.99 10.42
N LYS A 333 19.63 -4.05 9.75
CA LYS A 333 21.09 -3.93 9.84
C LYS A 333 21.57 -3.73 11.28
N ASN A 334 20.85 -2.96 12.08
CA ASN A 334 21.24 -2.66 13.45
C ASN A 334 20.89 -3.81 14.41
N ARG A 335 19.72 -4.45 14.24
CA ARG A 335 19.22 -5.51 15.13
C ARG A 335 19.79 -6.89 14.83
N ALA A 336 20.07 -7.19 13.57
CA ALA A 336 20.62 -8.46 13.10
C ALA A 336 21.93 -8.23 12.32
N SER A 337 22.90 -7.59 12.97
CA SER A 337 24.12 -7.08 12.33
C SER A 337 25.02 -8.17 11.76
N GLU A 338 25.17 -9.29 12.47
CA GLU A 338 25.95 -10.45 12.03
C GLU A 338 25.35 -11.07 10.75
N TYR A 339 24.06 -11.40 10.79
CA TYR A 339 23.29 -11.85 9.62
C TYR A 339 23.41 -10.87 8.44
N TRP A 340 23.24 -9.57 8.70
CA TRP A 340 23.31 -8.54 7.66
C TRP A 340 24.67 -8.51 6.98
N LEU A 341 25.75 -8.58 7.77
CA LEU A 341 27.12 -8.55 7.26
C LEU A 341 27.42 -9.81 6.44
N GLU A 342 27.03 -10.98 6.95
CA GLU A 342 27.18 -12.24 6.22
C GLU A 342 26.43 -12.20 4.89
N ARG A 343 25.16 -11.78 4.90
CA ARG A 343 24.33 -11.70 3.69
C ARG A 343 24.90 -10.71 2.68
N PHE A 344 25.42 -9.57 3.14
CA PHE A 344 26.09 -8.59 2.28
C PHE A 344 27.30 -9.20 1.56
N HIS A 345 28.14 -9.97 2.26
CA HIS A 345 29.28 -10.65 1.65
C HIS A 345 28.85 -11.72 0.65
N GLN A 346 27.82 -12.51 0.98
CA GLN A 346 27.26 -13.53 0.09
C GLN A 346 26.74 -12.91 -1.22
N GLU A 347 25.88 -11.89 -1.13
CA GLU A 347 25.31 -11.24 -2.32
C GLU A 347 26.38 -10.55 -3.16
N ARG A 348 27.37 -9.90 -2.54
CA ARG A 348 28.50 -9.29 -3.26
C ARG A 348 29.36 -10.33 -3.98
N LYS A 349 29.64 -11.47 -3.33
CA LYS A 349 30.38 -12.58 -3.96
C LYS A 349 29.62 -13.15 -5.15
N GLN A 350 28.30 -13.31 -5.03
CA GLN A 350 27.45 -13.78 -6.12
C GLN A 350 27.43 -12.79 -7.29
N GLN A 351 27.32 -11.49 -7.03
CA GLN A 351 27.37 -10.46 -8.07
C GLN A 351 28.70 -10.45 -8.82
N LEU A 352 29.83 -10.55 -8.11
CA LEU A 352 31.15 -10.64 -8.72
C LEU A 352 31.29 -11.89 -9.58
N LYS A 353 30.77 -13.04 -9.11
CA LYS A 353 30.78 -14.30 -9.86
C LYS A 353 29.99 -14.17 -11.17
N LEU A 354 28.75 -13.69 -11.11
CA LEU A 354 27.90 -13.50 -12.30
C LEU A 354 28.50 -12.50 -13.28
N THR A 355 29.10 -11.42 -12.77
CA THR A 355 29.76 -10.42 -13.60
C THR A 355 30.96 -11.02 -14.33
N LYS A 356 31.78 -11.81 -13.62
CA LYS A 356 32.91 -12.51 -14.23
C LYS A 356 32.44 -13.48 -15.32
N GLU A 357 31.47 -14.33 -15.02
CA GLU A 357 30.90 -15.29 -15.98
C GLU A 357 30.36 -14.61 -17.23
N PHE A 358 29.70 -13.45 -17.08
CA PHE A 358 29.25 -12.65 -18.22
C PHE A 358 30.41 -12.18 -19.11
N TYR A 359 31.46 -11.60 -18.54
CA TYR A 359 32.61 -11.12 -19.34
C TYR A 359 33.42 -12.27 -19.95
N ASP A 360 33.59 -13.38 -19.24
CA ASP A 360 34.24 -14.58 -19.76
C ASP A 360 33.48 -15.10 -21.00
N GLN A 361 32.14 -15.16 -20.93
CA GLN A 361 31.30 -15.56 -22.07
C GLN A 361 31.38 -14.59 -23.25
N GLN A 362 31.41 -13.27 -23.00
CA GLN A 362 31.60 -12.28 -24.07
C GLN A 362 32.97 -12.42 -24.75
N LEU A 363 34.01 -12.72 -23.98
CA LEU A 363 35.35 -12.95 -24.51
C LEU A 363 35.40 -14.21 -25.38
N GLU A 364 34.78 -15.31 -24.96
CA GLU A 364 34.68 -16.54 -25.74
C GLU A 364 33.99 -16.31 -27.09
N ILE A 365 32.88 -15.55 -27.11
CA ILE A 365 32.18 -15.19 -28.35
C ILE A 365 33.10 -14.40 -29.28
N LEU A 366 33.82 -13.39 -28.76
CA LEU A 366 34.74 -12.58 -29.56
C LEU A 366 35.91 -13.40 -30.13
N LEU A 367 36.47 -14.32 -29.34
CA LEU A 367 37.53 -15.23 -29.79
C LEU A 367 37.01 -16.20 -30.87
N GLY A 368 35.83 -16.79 -30.68
CA GLY A 368 35.20 -17.66 -31.68
C GLY A 368 34.87 -16.94 -33.00
N MET A 369 34.44 -15.67 -32.93
CA MET A 369 34.24 -14.84 -34.12
C MET A 369 35.57 -14.58 -34.86
N ARG A 370 36.64 -14.28 -34.13
CA ARG A 370 37.99 -14.08 -34.72
C ARG A 370 38.47 -15.35 -35.42
N ASP A 371 38.36 -16.50 -34.76
CA ASP A 371 38.87 -17.77 -35.29
C ASP A 371 38.07 -18.22 -36.53
N SER A 372 36.76 -17.96 -36.55
CA SER A 372 35.91 -18.17 -37.74
C SER A 372 36.30 -17.26 -38.91
N MET A 373 36.62 -15.99 -38.64
CA MET A 373 37.05 -15.03 -39.66
C MET A 373 38.44 -15.36 -40.24
N MET A 374 39.34 -15.90 -39.40
CA MET A 374 40.66 -16.38 -39.82
C MET A 374 40.61 -17.68 -40.63
N SER A 375 39.53 -18.46 -40.50
CA SER A 375 39.33 -19.74 -41.23
C SER A 375 38.67 -19.56 -42.61
N LEU A 376 38.19 -18.35 -42.92
CA LEU A 376 37.55 -17.98 -44.19
C LEU A 376 38.52 -17.35 -45.21
N HIS A 377 39.77 -17.11 -44.81
CA HIS A 377 40.89 -16.68 -45.63
C HIS A 377 41.87 -17.83 -45.81
#